data_AF-A0A932G7H8-F1
#
_entry.id   AF-A0A932G7H8-F1
#
_cell.length_a   1.000
_cell.length_b   1.000
_cell.length_c   1.000
_cell.angle_alpha   90.00
_cell.angle_beta   90.00
_cell.angle_gamma   90.00
#
_symmetry.space_group_name_H-M   'P 1'
#
loop_
_entity.id
_entity.type
_entity.pdbx_description
1 polymer ?
#
loop_
_entity_poly.entity_id
_entity_poly.type
_entity_poly.pdbx_seq_one_letter_code
_entity_poly.pdbx_strand_id
1 'polypeptide(L)'
;MVNPVLRQIASPELTLELLTDPADEARWNQLVQKHHYLKEHRLVGESLKYVAQQNGQWIALLGWSSAAFHLDARDAWIGWTDPLRKSRRALVACHARFVLLGAQSISCHLASQILSLNLTRLSEDWRHRYGHPIALVETFVDPERFEGTCYRAANWIERGVTKGFGRSRLDFYQLHAKPKALFLYPLAPQARQLLCAPVLPPIGHPLNAPPIPTNIP
;
A
#
# COMPACT_ATOMS: atom_id res chain seq x y z
N MET A 1 -34.28 -36.33 -9.40
CA MET A 1 -33.46 -35.96 -10.56
C MET A 1 -33.14 -34.47 -10.46
N VAL A 2 -31.95 -34.14 -9.95
CA VAL A 2 -31.50 -32.74 -9.77
C VAL A 2 -30.72 -32.33 -11.02
N ASN A 3 -31.05 -31.13 -11.51
CA ASN A 3 -30.64 -30.55 -12.79
C ASN A 3 -29.09 -30.43 -12.94
N PRO A 4 -28.45 -30.97 -14.00
CA PRO A 4 -27.00 -30.91 -14.19
C PRO A 4 -26.46 -29.56 -14.73
N VAL A 5 -27.25 -28.49 -14.64
CA VAL A 5 -26.91 -27.15 -15.16
C VAL A 5 -26.08 -26.30 -14.18
N LEU A 6 -25.90 -26.73 -12.93
CA LEU A 6 -24.98 -26.07 -11.99
C LEU A 6 -23.55 -26.65 -12.07
N ARG A 7 -23.05 -26.85 -13.30
CA ARG A 7 -21.62 -27.03 -13.53
C ARG A 7 -20.93 -25.68 -13.28
N GLN A 8 -20.38 -25.54 -12.07
CA GLN A 8 -19.05 -24.98 -11.86
C GLN A 8 -18.79 -23.65 -12.60
N ILE A 9 -19.40 -22.55 -12.14
CA ILE A 9 -18.78 -21.25 -12.38
C ILE A 9 -17.61 -21.19 -11.39
N ALA A 10 -16.47 -21.73 -11.78
CA ALA A 10 -15.22 -21.40 -11.11
C ALA A 10 -15.09 -19.87 -11.22
N SER A 11 -15.22 -19.17 -10.09
CA SER A 11 -14.88 -17.75 -10.04
C SER A 11 -13.49 -17.62 -10.66
N PRO A 12 -13.33 -16.79 -11.69
CA PRO A 12 -12.07 -16.73 -12.43
C PRO A 12 -10.95 -16.36 -11.45
N GLU A 13 -9.86 -17.13 -11.50
CA GLU A 13 -8.80 -17.07 -10.50
C GLU A 13 -8.13 -15.70 -10.54
N LEU A 14 -8.29 -14.94 -9.45
CA LEU A 14 -7.62 -13.67 -9.24
C LEU A 14 -6.21 -13.94 -8.73
N THR A 15 -5.20 -13.56 -9.50
CA THR A 15 -3.79 -13.69 -9.11
C THR A 15 -3.13 -12.32 -8.99
N LEU A 16 -2.09 -12.24 -8.15
CA LEU A 16 -1.25 -11.06 -7.99
C LEU A 16 0.20 -11.42 -8.25
N GLU A 17 0.82 -10.64 -9.12
CA GLU A 17 2.20 -10.84 -9.55
C GLU A 17 3.03 -9.59 -9.25
N LEU A 18 4.21 -9.80 -8.66
CA LEU A 18 5.24 -8.79 -8.49
C LEU A 18 6.02 -8.66 -9.80
N LEU A 19 6.04 -7.45 -10.38
CA LEU A 19 6.79 -7.22 -11.60
C LEU A 19 8.29 -7.21 -11.32
N THR A 20 9.02 -7.95 -12.15
CA THR A 20 10.48 -8.04 -12.17
C THR A 20 11.04 -7.93 -13.58
N ASP A 21 10.22 -8.20 -14.61
CA ASP A 21 10.59 -8.08 -16.00
C ASP A 21 10.51 -6.61 -16.49
N PRO A 22 11.56 -6.08 -17.16
CA PRO A 22 11.57 -4.71 -17.67
C PRO A 22 10.48 -4.39 -18.70
N ALA A 23 10.05 -5.35 -19.52
CA ALA A 23 9.02 -5.12 -20.53
C ALA A 23 7.63 -4.99 -19.88
N ASP A 24 7.34 -5.82 -18.88
CA ASP A 24 6.13 -5.68 -18.08
C ASP A 24 6.13 -4.39 -17.26
N GLU A 25 7.27 -3.99 -16.70
CA GLU A 25 7.37 -2.68 -16.05
C GLU A 25 7.12 -1.52 -17.01
N ALA A 26 7.62 -1.58 -18.25
CA ALA A 26 7.37 -0.58 -19.27
C ALA A 26 5.87 -0.51 -19.63
N ARG A 27 5.22 -1.68 -19.78
CA ARG A 27 3.77 -1.77 -19.99
C ARG A 27 2.97 -1.19 -18.81
N TRP A 28 3.37 -1.50 -17.57
CA TRP A 28 2.78 -0.94 -16.36
C TRP A 28 2.88 0.59 -16.36
N ASN A 29 4.06 1.13 -16.71
CA ASN A 29 4.28 2.57 -16.76
C ASN A 29 3.34 3.25 -17.78
N GLN A 30 3.20 2.67 -18.98
CA GLN A 30 2.30 3.19 -20.01
C GLN A 30 0.83 3.16 -19.55
N LEU A 31 0.39 2.07 -18.93
CA LEU A 31 -0.99 1.94 -18.47
C LEU A 31 -1.29 2.89 -17.29
N VAL A 32 -0.35 3.08 -16.36
CA VAL A 32 -0.52 4.07 -15.27
C VAL A 32 -0.59 5.48 -15.83
N GLN A 33 0.29 5.84 -16.78
CA GLN A 33 0.21 7.14 -17.45
C GLN A 33 -1.13 7.32 -18.17
N LYS A 34 -1.65 6.28 -18.82
CA LYS A 34 -2.93 6.35 -19.54
C LYS A 34 -4.13 6.45 -18.61
N HIS A 35 -4.19 5.65 -17.56
CA HIS A 35 -5.41 5.41 -16.79
C HIS A 35 -5.43 6.08 -15.41
N HIS A 36 -4.29 6.23 -14.72
CA HIS A 36 -4.27 6.86 -13.40
C HIS A 36 -4.58 8.36 -13.51
N TYR A 37 -5.28 8.93 -12.53
CA TYR A 37 -5.70 10.35 -12.57
C TYR A 37 -4.52 11.32 -12.49
N LEU A 38 -3.40 10.93 -11.85
CA LEU A 38 -2.18 11.74 -11.79
C LEU A 38 -1.31 11.66 -13.05
N LYS A 39 -1.54 10.69 -13.95
CA LYS A 39 -0.75 10.45 -15.18
C LYS A 39 0.78 10.27 -14.97
N GLU A 40 1.23 10.18 -13.73
CA GLU A 40 2.63 10.00 -13.35
C GLU A 40 2.85 8.56 -12.88
N HIS A 41 3.83 7.86 -13.44
CA HIS A 41 4.12 6.46 -13.11
C HIS A 41 5.31 6.32 -12.15
N ARG A 42 6.16 7.36 -12.04
CA ARG A 42 7.36 7.33 -11.21
C ARG A 42 7.01 7.16 -9.73
N LEU A 43 7.70 6.21 -9.11
CA LEU A 43 7.68 5.91 -7.69
C LEU A 43 9.01 6.38 -7.09
N VAL A 44 8.98 6.92 -5.88
CA VAL A 44 10.16 7.53 -5.23
C VAL A 44 10.70 6.60 -4.16
N GLY A 45 12.03 6.45 -4.12
CA GLY A 45 12.71 5.57 -3.18
C GLY A 45 12.50 4.10 -3.51
N GLU A 46 12.59 3.26 -2.49
CA GLU A 46 12.24 1.84 -2.58
C GLU A 46 10.80 1.69 -3.07
N SER A 47 10.61 0.87 -4.09
CA SER A 47 9.31 0.69 -4.71
C SER A 47 9.07 -0.71 -5.24
N LEU A 48 7.80 -1.10 -5.29
CA LEU A 48 7.35 -2.36 -5.89
C LEU A 48 6.16 -2.07 -6.79
N LYS A 49 6.10 -2.76 -7.94
CA LYS A 49 4.99 -2.69 -8.89
C LYS A 49 4.35 -4.05 -8.98
N TYR A 50 3.03 -4.08 -8.92
CA TYR A 50 2.25 -5.30 -9.06
C TYR A 50 1.24 -5.17 -10.18
N VAL A 51 0.88 -6.33 -10.72
CA VAL A 51 -0.30 -6.51 -11.55
C VAL A 51 -1.22 -7.52 -10.91
N ALA A 52 -2.52 -7.21 -10.89
CA ALA A 52 -3.56 -8.19 -10.64
C ALA A 52 -4.06 -8.74 -11.98
N GLN A 53 -4.17 -10.05 -12.08
CA GLN A 53 -4.58 -10.74 -13.28
C GLN A 53 -5.81 -11.61 -13.01
N GLN A 54 -6.60 -11.79 -14.06
CA GLN A 54 -7.70 -12.73 -14.08
C GLN A 54 -7.70 -13.41 -15.44
N ASN A 55 -7.58 -14.74 -15.46
CA ASN A 55 -7.41 -15.54 -16.69
C ASN A 55 -6.25 -15.03 -17.59
N GLY A 56 -5.12 -14.65 -16.97
CA GLY A 56 -3.94 -14.10 -17.66
C GLY A 56 -4.09 -12.68 -18.20
N GLN A 57 -5.25 -12.03 -18.00
CA GLN A 57 -5.48 -10.65 -18.40
C GLN A 57 -5.20 -9.69 -17.25
N TRP A 58 -4.48 -8.61 -17.53
CA TRP A 58 -4.21 -7.55 -16.56
C TRP A 58 -5.49 -6.78 -16.25
N ILE A 59 -5.94 -6.81 -15.00
CA ILE A 59 -7.17 -6.15 -14.55
C ILE A 59 -6.92 -5.04 -13.54
N ALA A 60 -5.76 -5.01 -12.88
CA ALA A 60 -5.38 -3.90 -12.02
C ALA A 60 -3.87 -3.73 -11.90
N LEU A 61 -3.45 -2.54 -11.51
CA LEU A 61 -2.06 -2.13 -11.31
C LEU A 61 -1.92 -1.53 -9.92
N LEU A 62 -0.95 -1.99 -9.15
CA LEU A 62 -0.62 -1.44 -7.83
C LEU A 62 0.83 -0.97 -7.82
N GLY A 63 1.09 0.16 -7.16
CA GLY A 63 2.42 0.72 -7.02
C GLY A 63 2.66 1.17 -5.59
N TRP A 64 3.73 0.65 -4.99
CA TRP A 64 4.18 0.98 -3.65
C TRP A 64 5.50 1.73 -3.69
N SER A 65 5.67 2.68 -2.79
CA SER A 65 6.88 3.51 -2.70
C SER A 65 7.27 3.75 -1.24
N SER A 66 8.45 4.31 -0.99
CA SER A 66 8.82 4.75 0.35
C SER A 66 7.81 5.74 0.93
N ALA A 67 7.59 5.69 2.25
CA ALA A 67 6.65 6.58 2.93
C ALA A 67 7.03 8.07 2.87
N ALA A 68 6.03 8.92 3.04
CA ALA A 68 6.21 10.37 3.13
C ALA A 68 7.11 10.75 4.31
N PHE A 69 7.98 11.75 4.10
CA PHE A 69 9.01 12.13 5.07
C PHE A 69 8.41 12.58 6.41
N HIS A 70 7.39 13.42 6.35
CA HIS A 70 6.70 14.03 7.49
C HIS A 70 5.20 13.92 7.28
N LEU A 71 4.49 13.37 8.27
CA LEU A 71 3.05 13.18 8.18
C LEU A 71 2.44 13.16 9.59
N ASP A 72 2.06 14.33 10.08
CA ASP A 72 1.61 14.54 11.46
C ASP A 72 0.55 13.54 11.92
N ALA A 73 -0.44 13.23 11.08
CA ALA A 73 -1.51 12.31 11.44
C ALA A 73 -1.03 10.85 11.60
N ARG A 74 -0.09 10.40 10.76
CA ARG A 74 0.56 9.10 10.93
C ARG A 74 1.44 9.12 12.17
N ASP A 75 2.27 10.14 12.30
CA ASP A 75 3.27 10.23 13.34
C ASP A 75 2.60 10.27 14.73
N ALA A 76 1.48 10.99 14.86
CA ALA A 76 0.62 11.00 16.04
C ALA A 76 -0.08 9.65 16.28
N TRP A 77 -0.55 8.97 15.23
CA TRP A 77 -1.15 7.64 15.36
C TRP A 77 -0.13 6.61 15.86
N ILE A 78 1.09 6.62 15.31
CA ILE A 78 2.17 5.74 15.77
C ILE A 78 2.59 6.10 17.19
N GLY A 79 2.73 7.39 17.49
CA GLY A 79 3.22 7.89 18.79
C GLY A 79 4.74 7.78 18.94
N TRP A 80 5.49 7.69 17.84
CA TRP A 80 6.94 7.67 17.87
C TRP A 80 7.53 9.07 18.05
N THR A 81 8.73 9.15 18.62
CA THR A 81 9.49 10.39 18.70
C THR A 81 10.19 10.69 17.37
N ASP A 82 10.68 11.91 17.19
CA ASP A 82 11.35 12.31 15.95
C ASP A 82 12.62 11.50 15.61
N PRO A 83 13.47 11.12 16.58
CA PRO A 83 14.56 10.16 16.35
C PRO A 83 14.08 8.77 15.90
N LEU A 84 13.00 8.27 16.50
CA LEU A 84 12.40 6.99 16.12
C LEU A 84 11.80 7.06 14.71
N ARG A 85 11.08 8.13 14.39
CA ARG A 85 10.55 8.38 13.03
C ARG A 85 11.65 8.34 11.99
N LYS A 86 12.75 9.08 12.19
CA LYS A 86 13.88 9.13 11.26
C LYS A 86 14.51 7.75 11.03
N SER A 87 14.68 6.96 12.08
CA SER A 87 15.29 5.62 12.00
C SER A 87 14.35 4.53 11.50
N ARG A 88 13.02 4.71 11.60
CA ARG A 88 12.03 3.65 11.35
C ARG A 88 11.06 3.92 10.22
N ARG A 89 11.13 5.09 9.57
CA ARG A 89 10.29 5.39 8.41
C ARG A 89 10.46 4.37 7.29
N ALA A 90 11.63 3.75 7.13
CA ALA A 90 11.84 2.67 6.16
C ALA A 90 10.92 1.45 6.38
N LEU A 91 10.37 1.28 7.58
CA LEU A 91 9.37 0.24 7.89
C LEU A 91 7.94 0.64 7.48
N VAL A 92 7.78 1.76 6.78
CA VAL A 92 6.49 2.26 6.28
C VAL A 92 6.56 2.42 4.77
N ALA A 93 5.56 1.90 4.05
CA ALA A 93 5.41 2.09 2.60
C ALA A 93 4.13 2.86 2.27
N CYS A 94 4.17 3.61 1.17
CA CYS A 94 3.04 4.36 0.64
C CYS A 94 2.45 3.65 -0.59
N HIS A 95 1.15 3.37 -0.57
CA HIS A 95 0.38 2.93 -1.73
C HIS A 95 0.15 4.13 -2.65
N ALA A 96 1.01 4.25 -3.66
CA ALA A 96 1.14 5.43 -4.48
C ALA A 96 0.30 5.36 -5.76
N ARG A 97 0.05 4.15 -6.30
CA ARG A 97 -0.74 3.96 -7.54
C ARG A 97 -1.70 2.81 -7.36
N PHE A 98 -2.96 3.05 -7.72
CA PHE A 98 -3.93 2.00 -7.88
C PHE A 98 -4.81 2.30 -9.09
N VAL A 99 -4.82 1.37 -10.05
CA VAL A 99 -5.60 1.49 -11.29
C VAL A 99 -6.36 0.19 -11.49
N LEU A 100 -7.68 0.26 -11.62
CA LEU A 100 -8.47 -0.82 -12.20
C LEU A 100 -8.56 -0.62 -13.71
N LEU A 101 -8.36 -1.69 -14.47
CA LEU A 101 -8.40 -1.72 -15.93
C LEU A 101 -9.75 -2.29 -16.40
N GLY A 102 -10.21 -1.84 -17.57
CA GLY A 102 -11.41 -2.37 -18.22
C GLY A 102 -12.74 -2.06 -17.50
N ALA A 103 -13.80 -2.75 -17.92
CA ALA A 103 -15.14 -2.63 -17.34
C ALA A 103 -15.21 -3.12 -15.87
N GLN A 104 -14.20 -3.86 -15.42
CA GLN A 104 -14.04 -4.32 -14.04
C GLN A 104 -13.79 -3.17 -13.06
N SER A 105 -13.42 -1.99 -13.56
CA SER A 105 -13.32 -0.75 -12.77
C SER A 105 -14.61 -0.35 -12.04
N ILE A 106 -15.74 -0.92 -12.43
CA ILE A 106 -17.07 -0.65 -11.85
C ILE A 106 -17.35 -1.54 -10.62
N SER A 107 -16.59 -2.62 -10.41
CA SER A 107 -16.81 -3.53 -9.27
C SER A 107 -16.08 -3.05 -8.01
N CYS A 108 -16.84 -2.49 -7.07
CA CYS A 108 -16.33 -2.02 -5.77
C CYS A 108 -15.64 -3.12 -4.95
N HIS A 109 -16.10 -4.37 -5.07
CA HIS A 109 -15.54 -5.50 -4.32
C HIS A 109 -14.21 -5.97 -4.87
N LEU A 110 -13.94 -5.77 -6.17
CA LEU A 110 -12.71 -6.22 -6.79
C LEU A 110 -11.50 -5.43 -6.27
N ALA A 111 -11.62 -4.11 -6.15
CA ALA A 111 -10.54 -3.26 -5.62
C ALA A 111 -10.12 -3.67 -4.21
N SER A 112 -11.07 -3.87 -3.30
CA SER A 112 -10.77 -4.24 -1.91
C SER A 112 -10.23 -5.67 -1.80
N GLN A 113 -10.70 -6.60 -2.63
CA GLN A 113 -10.15 -7.96 -2.71
C GLN A 113 -8.69 -7.96 -3.19
N ILE A 114 -8.40 -7.26 -4.30
CA ILE A 114 -7.04 -7.12 -4.82
C ILE A 114 -6.13 -6.47 -3.79
N LEU A 115 -6.58 -5.40 -3.15
CA LEU A 115 -5.81 -4.70 -2.13
C LEU A 115 -5.51 -5.62 -0.94
N SER A 116 -6.53 -6.33 -0.44
CA SER A 116 -6.36 -7.28 0.67
C SER A 116 -5.39 -8.40 0.33
N LEU A 117 -5.47 -8.96 -0.89
CA LEU A 117 -4.55 -10.00 -1.36
C LEU A 117 -3.11 -9.48 -1.49
N ASN A 118 -2.91 -8.21 -1.85
CA ASN A 118 -1.57 -7.65 -1.97
C ASN A 118 -0.92 -7.43 -0.60
N LEU A 119 -1.71 -6.96 0.37
CA LEU A 119 -1.23 -6.67 1.73
C LEU A 119 -0.68 -7.91 2.46
N THR A 120 -1.17 -9.11 2.15
CA THR A 120 -0.70 -10.35 2.80
C THR A 120 0.72 -10.75 2.40
N ARG A 121 1.20 -10.32 1.23
CA ARG A 121 2.54 -10.66 0.70
C ARG A 121 3.52 -9.50 0.66
N LEU A 122 3.02 -8.26 0.70
CA LEU A 122 3.81 -7.04 0.45
C LEU A 122 5.05 -6.93 1.35
N SER A 123 4.93 -7.20 2.65
CA SER A 123 6.06 -7.07 3.58
C SER A 123 7.19 -8.06 3.27
N GLU A 124 6.83 -9.26 2.83
CA GLU A 124 7.77 -10.31 2.46
C GLU A 124 8.47 -9.96 1.15
N ASP A 125 7.71 -9.55 0.13
CA ASP A 125 8.26 -9.10 -1.15
C ASP A 125 9.22 -7.89 -0.94
N TRP A 126 8.88 -6.97 -0.04
CA TRP A 126 9.74 -5.84 0.33
C TRP A 126 11.04 -6.31 0.96
N ARG A 127 10.96 -7.26 1.90
CA ARG A 127 12.12 -7.86 2.55
C ARG A 127 13.02 -8.56 1.56
N HIS A 128 12.46 -9.32 0.64
CA HIS A 128 13.24 -9.99 -0.41
C HIS A 128 13.95 -9.00 -1.33
N ARG A 129 13.34 -7.85 -1.63
CA ARG A 129 13.92 -6.84 -2.52
C ARG A 129 14.96 -5.95 -1.84
N TYR A 130 14.69 -5.51 -0.61
CA TYR A 130 15.42 -4.42 0.05
C TYR A 130 16.12 -4.85 1.35
N GLY A 131 15.96 -6.11 1.78
CA GLY A 131 16.63 -6.66 2.97
C GLY A 131 15.96 -6.31 4.30
N HIS A 132 14.82 -5.60 4.29
CA HIS A 132 14.04 -5.30 5.49
C HIS A 132 12.53 -5.36 5.23
N PRO A 133 11.71 -5.72 6.23
CA PRO A 133 10.27 -5.76 6.08
C PRO A 133 9.66 -4.36 6.22
N ILE A 134 8.35 -4.27 5.98
CA ILE A 134 7.53 -3.11 6.32
C ILE A 134 6.41 -3.52 7.29
N ALA A 135 6.14 -2.66 8.27
CA ALA A 135 5.17 -2.91 9.35
C ALA A 135 3.86 -2.15 9.16
N LEU A 136 3.90 -1.02 8.46
CA LEU A 136 2.74 -0.15 8.24
C LEU A 136 2.70 0.27 6.79
N VAL A 137 1.51 0.44 6.27
CA VAL A 137 1.31 1.13 5.00
C VAL A 137 0.40 2.34 5.13
N GLU A 138 0.63 3.33 4.27
CA GLU A 138 -0.15 4.55 4.17
C GLU A 138 -0.65 4.77 2.73
N THR A 139 -1.73 5.52 2.57
CA THR A 139 -2.16 6.04 1.27
C THR A 139 -2.86 7.38 1.41
N PHE A 140 -2.94 8.11 0.30
CA PHE A 140 -3.58 9.41 0.24
C PHE A 140 -4.67 9.41 -0.82
N VAL A 141 -5.91 9.62 -0.36
CA VAL A 141 -7.09 9.68 -1.23
C VAL A 141 -7.48 11.14 -1.41
N ASP A 142 -7.68 11.57 -2.65
CA ASP A 142 -8.21 12.89 -2.96
C ASP A 142 -9.74 12.87 -2.82
N PRO A 143 -10.33 13.48 -1.76
CA PRO A 143 -11.75 13.39 -1.50
C PRO A 143 -12.60 14.12 -2.56
N GLU A 144 -12.01 15.02 -3.36
CA GLU A 144 -12.69 15.63 -4.50
C GLU A 144 -12.90 14.64 -5.67
N ARG A 145 -12.15 13.54 -5.69
CA ARG A 145 -12.14 12.57 -6.80
C ARG A 145 -12.64 11.20 -6.41
N PHE A 146 -12.35 10.78 -5.19
CA PHE A 146 -12.60 9.42 -4.73
C PHE A 146 -13.05 9.43 -3.27
N GLU A 147 -14.03 8.58 -2.97
CA GLU A 147 -14.49 8.43 -1.59
C GLU A 147 -13.51 7.61 -0.73
N GLY A 148 -12.65 6.78 -1.34
CA GLY A 148 -11.76 5.87 -0.59
C GLY A 148 -12.43 4.56 -0.16
N THR A 149 -13.54 4.19 -0.82
CA THR A 149 -14.39 3.04 -0.48
C THR A 149 -13.62 1.72 -0.42
N CYS A 150 -12.67 1.48 -1.33
CA CYS A 150 -11.88 0.25 -1.31
C CYS A 150 -10.97 0.13 -0.08
N TYR A 151 -10.43 1.25 0.41
CA TYR A 151 -9.62 1.28 1.63
C TYR A 151 -10.48 1.02 2.86
N ARG A 152 -11.66 1.64 2.96
CA ARG A 152 -12.61 1.37 4.05
C ARG A 152 -13.09 -0.08 4.04
N ALA A 153 -13.43 -0.61 2.87
CA ALA A 153 -13.85 -2.00 2.71
C ALA A 153 -12.74 -3.02 3.02
N ALA A 154 -11.47 -2.62 2.87
CA ALA A 154 -10.30 -3.41 3.25
C ALA A 154 -9.85 -3.15 4.71
N ASN A 155 -10.69 -2.53 5.54
CA ASN A 155 -10.43 -2.24 6.96
C ASN A 155 -9.21 -1.33 7.23
N TRP A 156 -8.92 -0.40 6.32
CA TRP A 156 -7.91 0.64 6.57
C TRP A 156 -8.44 1.67 7.57
N ILE A 157 -7.52 2.19 8.38
CA ILE A 157 -7.79 3.19 9.42
C ILE A 157 -7.69 4.59 8.80
N GLU A 158 -8.81 5.29 8.68
CA GLU A 158 -8.84 6.68 8.25
C GLU A 158 -8.32 7.60 9.37
N ARG A 159 -7.23 8.33 9.11
CA ARG A 159 -6.56 9.22 10.07
C ARG A 159 -6.48 10.63 9.52
N GLY A 160 -7.65 11.27 9.50
CA GLY A 160 -7.81 12.69 9.19
C GLY A 160 -7.42 13.05 7.76
N VAL A 161 -7.32 14.35 7.52
CA VAL A 161 -6.89 14.90 6.25
C VAL A 161 -5.48 15.47 6.34
N THR A 162 -4.70 15.27 5.29
CA THR A 162 -3.41 15.94 5.11
C THR A 162 -3.64 17.45 5.03
N LYS A 163 -2.65 18.25 5.45
CA LYS A 163 -2.69 19.72 5.40
C LYS A 163 -2.68 20.32 3.96
N GLY A 164 -2.90 19.50 2.92
CA GLY A 164 -2.97 19.95 1.53
C GLY A 164 -1.61 20.29 0.89
N PHE A 165 -0.51 19.76 1.42
CA PHE A 165 0.81 19.90 0.81
C PHE A 165 1.00 18.88 -0.31
N GLY A 166 1.42 19.34 -1.48
CA GLY A 166 1.91 18.52 -2.58
C GLY A 166 3.34 18.90 -2.91
N ARG A 167 4.10 17.95 -3.43
CA ARG A 167 5.50 18.17 -3.82
C ARG A 167 5.53 18.86 -5.19
N SER A 168 5.99 20.11 -5.22
CA SER A 168 6.52 20.76 -6.42
C SER A 168 8.00 20.40 -6.57
N ARG A 169 8.59 20.58 -7.76
CA ARG A 169 9.92 20.08 -8.18
C ARG A 169 10.96 19.99 -7.04
N LEU A 170 11.60 18.82 -7.02
CA LEU A 170 12.73 18.33 -6.21
C LEU A 170 12.77 18.65 -4.70
N ASP A 171 12.52 19.88 -4.22
CA ASP A 171 12.68 20.25 -2.80
C ASP A 171 11.64 21.25 -2.25
N PHE A 172 10.51 21.49 -2.94
CA PHE A 172 9.49 22.44 -2.46
C PHE A 172 8.13 21.79 -2.22
N TYR A 173 7.62 21.84 -0.98
CA TYR A 173 6.22 21.57 -0.67
C TYR A 173 5.40 22.84 -0.94
N GLN A 174 4.58 22.83 -2.00
CA GLN A 174 3.62 23.90 -2.23
C GLN A 174 2.29 23.53 -1.56
N LEU A 175 1.70 24.52 -0.87
CA LEU A 175 0.33 24.41 -0.38
C LEU A 175 -0.59 24.39 -1.60
N HIS A 176 -1.15 23.23 -1.92
CA HIS A 176 -2.11 23.10 -3.03
C HIS A 176 -3.56 23.18 -2.57
N ALA A 177 -3.80 23.47 -1.28
CA ALA A 177 -5.12 23.63 -0.66
C ALA A 177 -6.10 22.46 -0.89
N LYS A 178 -5.60 21.28 -1.29
CA LYS A 178 -6.38 20.07 -1.55
C LYS A 178 -6.06 19.00 -0.50
N PRO A 179 -6.73 19.04 0.66
CA PRO A 179 -6.51 18.06 1.72
C PRO A 179 -6.86 16.66 1.20
N LYS A 180 -5.90 15.74 1.27
CA LYS A 180 -6.12 14.30 0.99
C LYS A 180 -6.48 13.56 2.27
N ALA A 181 -7.46 12.68 2.23
CA ALA A 181 -7.74 11.74 3.31
C ALA A 181 -6.58 10.74 3.44
N LEU A 182 -6.07 10.58 4.66
CA LEU A 182 -5.01 9.63 4.98
C LEU A 182 -5.63 8.32 5.47
N PHE A 183 -5.23 7.22 4.87
CA PHE A 183 -5.54 5.88 5.36
C PHE A 183 -4.27 5.16 5.76
N LEU A 184 -4.31 4.45 6.89
CA LEU A 184 -3.23 3.63 7.43
C LEU A 184 -3.67 2.18 7.53
N TYR A 185 -2.78 1.24 7.27
CA TYR A 185 -3.04 -0.18 7.49
C TYR A 185 -1.84 -0.88 8.14
N PRO A 186 -1.98 -1.37 9.39
CA PRO A 186 -0.97 -2.19 10.06
C PRO A 186 -0.84 -3.54 9.35
N LEU A 187 0.36 -3.90 8.90
CA LEU A 187 0.64 -5.22 8.29
C LEU A 187 0.86 -6.33 9.32
N ALA A 188 0.95 -5.96 10.60
CA ALA A 188 1.02 -6.85 11.74
C ALA A 188 0.20 -6.30 12.90
N PRO A 189 -0.40 -7.14 13.76
CA PRO A 189 -1.16 -6.67 14.92
C PRO A 189 -0.34 -5.77 15.85
N GLN A 190 0.97 -6.05 15.98
CA GLN A 190 1.89 -5.29 16.83
C GLN A 190 2.61 -4.14 16.11
N ALA A 191 2.27 -3.83 14.86
CA ALA A 191 3.03 -2.87 14.05
C ALA A 191 3.21 -1.51 14.74
N ARG A 192 2.15 -0.98 15.36
CA ARG A 192 2.20 0.28 16.10
C ARG A 192 3.22 0.24 17.24
N GLN A 193 3.17 -0.83 18.04
CA GLN A 193 4.06 -1.03 19.19
C GLN A 193 5.52 -1.19 18.73
N LEU A 194 5.74 -1.93 17.64
CA LEU A 194 7.07 -2.11 17.05
C LEU A 194 7.65 -0.78 16.56
N LEU A 195 6.84 0.06 15.93
CA LEU A 195 7.28 1.34 15.40
C LEU A 195 7.64 2.35 16.51
N CYS A 196 7.05 2.25 17.71
CA CYS A 196 7.36 3.12 18.85
C CYS A 196 8.20 2.49 19.97
N ALA A 197 8.53 1.19 19.90
CA ALA A 197 9.32 0.49 20.93
C ALA A 197 10.71 1.11 21.13
N PRO A 198 11.38 1.00 22.29
CA PRO A 198 12.75 1.48 22.44
C PRO A 198 13.75 0.75 21.54
N VAL A 199 13.53 -0.55 21.33
CA VAL A 199 14.40 -1.45 20.57
C VAL A 199 13.57 -2.18 19.51
N LEU A 200 14.11 -2.30 18.30
CA LEU A 200 13.48 -3.12 17.26
C LEU A 200 13.84 -4.60 17.46
N PRO A 201 12.95 -5.53 17.07
CA PRO A 201 13.34 -6.93 16.95
C PRO A 201 14.54 -7.08 16.01
N PRO A 202 15.35 -8.15 16.17
CA PRO A 202 16.43 -8.46 15.23
C PRO A 202 15.94 -8.51 13.78
N ILE A 203 16.82 -8.13 12.85
CA ILE A 203 16.56 -8.23 11.41
C ILE A 203 16.16 -9.68 11.08
N GLY A 204 15.04 -9.86 10.38
CA GLY A 204 14.50 -11.17 10.02
C GLY A 204 13.48 -11.73 11.02
N HIS A 205 13.30 -11.12 12.20
CA HIS A 205 12.20 -11.49 13.09
C HIS A 205 10.86 -11.20 12.39
N PRO A 206 9.93 -12.17 12.31
CA PRO A 206 8.63 -11.95 11.71
C PRO A 206 7.90 -10.82 12.44
N LEU A 207 7.29 -9.90 11.71
CA LEU A 207 6.54 -8.80 12.32
C LEU A 207 5.29 -9.28 13.08
N ASN A 208 4.80 -10.48 12.74
CA ASN A 208 3.65 -11.14 13.39
C ASN A 208 4.04 -12.03 14.57
N ALA A 209 5.33 -12.17 14.88
CA ALA A 209 5.75 -12.95 16.04
C ALA A 209 5.47 -12.17 17.35
N PRO A 210 5.17 -12.88 18.46
CA PRO A 210 4.85 -12.25 19.73
C PRO A 210 5.97 -11.30 20.18
N PRO A 211 5.64 -10.23 20.94
CA PRO A 211 6.63 -9.29 21.42
C PRO A 211 7.71 -10.03 22.22
N ILE A 212 8.98 -9.71 21.96
CA ILE A 212 10.09 -10.24 22.75
C ILE A 212 9.89 -9.75 24.19
N PRO A 213 9.82 -10.64 25.20
CA PRO A 213 9.67 -10.22 26.57
C PRO A 213 10.84 -9.32 26.96
N THR A 214 10.53 -8.07 27.27
CA THR A 214 11.50 -7.11 27.79
C THR A 214 11.77 -7.45 29.24
N ASN A 215 12.60 -8.46 29.49
CA ASN A 215 13.28 -8.57 30.78
C ASN A 215 14.41 -7.53 30.77
N ILE A 216 14.07 -6.32 31.19
CA ILE A 216 15.07 -5.35 31.62
C ILE A 216 15.33 -5.69 33.11
N PRO A 217 16.58 -6.01 33.49
CA PRO A 217 16.93 -6.25 34.90
C PRO A 217 16.72 -5.01 35.77
#